data_AF-A0A7Y3AP90-F1
#
_entry.id   AF-A0A7Y3AP90-F1
#
_cell.length_a   1.000
_cell.length_b   1.000
_cell.length_c   1.000
_cell.angle_alpha   90.00
_cell.angle_beta   90.00
_cell.angle_gamma   90.00
#
_symmetry.space_group_name_H-M   'P 1'
#
loop_
_entity.id
_entity.type
_entity.pdbx_description
1 polymer ?
#
loop_
_entity_poly.entity_id
_entity_poly.type
_entity_poly.pdbx_seq_one_letter_code
_entity_poly.pdbx_strand_id
1 'polypeptide(L)' 'MRMSRVIEIVGCHAEGEVGDVIVGGVEPPPGDTLWEQRDFIEKDQRLRRFVLNEPRGGVFRHVNLLVLPR' A
#
# COMPACT_ATOMS: atom_id res chain seq x y z
N MET A 1 5.23 18.89 -14.08
CA MET A 1 5.04 17.43 -14.21
C MET A 1 3.55 17.13 -14.04
N ARG A 2 2.88 16.54 -15.04
CA ARG A 2 1.43 16.22 -14.96
C ARG A 2 1.28 14.75 -14.59
N MET A 3 0.88 14.47 -13.35
CA MET A 3 0.72 13.11 -12.85
C MET A 3 -0.74 12.67 -12.96
N SER A 4 -0.97 11.44 -13.42
CA SER A 4 -2.30 10.82 -13.48
C SER A 4 -2.70 10.13 -12.18
N ARG A 5 -1.72 9.78 -11.32
CA ARG A 5 -1.91 9.20 -10.00
C ARG A 5 -0.69 9.51 -9.12
N VAL A 6 -0.94 9.88 -7.86
CA VAL A 6 0.09 10.15 -6.85
C VAL A 6 -0.26 9.36 -5.60
N ILE A 7 0.71 8.61 -5.06
CA ILE A 7 0.61 7.91 -3.78
C ILE A 7 1.76 8.44 -2.92
N GLU A 8 1.44 8.90 -1.72
CA GLU A 8 2.41 9.40 -0.76
C GLU A 8 2.85 8.25 0.16
N ILE A 9 4.16 7.99 0.18
CA ILE A 9 4.78 6.89 0.92
C ILE A 9 5.91 7.43 1.78
N VAL A 10 5.87 7.11 3.06
CA VAL A 10 6.99 7.31 3.99
C VAL A 10 7.86 6.05 3.97
N GLY A 11 9.12 6.21 3.59
CA GLY A 11 10.09 5.12 3.61
C GLY A 11 10.59 4.83 5.01
N CYS A 12 10.54 3.57 5.44
CA CYS A 12 11.09 3.16 6.73
C CYS A 12 11.49 1.69 6.76
N HIS A 13 12.30 1.33 7.76
CA HIS A 13 12.69 -0.05 8.02
C HIS A 13 12.77 -0.31 9.52
N ALA A 14 12.62 -1.58 9.90
CA ALA A 14 12.89 -2.08 11.24
C ALA A 14 13.97 -3.16 11.13
N GLU A 15 15.12 -2.95 11.77
CA GLU A 15 16.23 -3.92 11.78
C GLU A 15 16.69 -4.38 10.37
N GLY A 16 16.56 -3.50 9.37
CA GLY A 16 16.95 -3.76 7.98
C GLY A 16 15.84 -4.32 7.10
N GLU A 17 14.68 -4.67 7.67
CA GLU A 17 13.49 -5.09 6.92
C GLU A 17 12.67 -3.87 6.48
N VAL A 18 12.41 -3.73 5.18
CA VAL A 18 11.78 -2.54 4.60
C VAL A 18 10.27 -2.65 4.69
N GLY A 19 9.67 -1.73 5.46
CA GLY A 19 8.24 -1.63 5.68
C GLY A 19 7.70 -0.25 5.41
N ASP A 20 7.73 0.16 4.14
CA ASP A 20 7.25 1.48 3.72
C ASP A 20 5.77 1.68 4.06
N VAL A 21 5.35 2.92 4.31
CA VAL A 21 3.98 3.24 4.77
C VAL A 21 3.30 4.18 3.80
N ILE A 22 2.16 3.77 3.22
CA ILE A 22 1.28 4.64 2.46
C ILE A 22 0.52 5.53 3.44
N VAL A 23 0.74 6.84 3.33
CA VAL A 23 0.11 7.88 4.17
C VAL A 23 -0.91 8.72 3.42
N GLY A 24 -0.96 8.63 2.08
CA GLY A 24 -1.89 9.40 1.25
C GLY A 24 -2.01 8.90 -0.19
N GLY A 25 -3.06 9.34 -0.89
CA GLY A 25 -3.29 9.05 -2.31
C GLY A 25 -3.90 7.67 -2.62
N VAL A 26 -4.30 6.92 -1.59
CA VAL A 26 -5.03 5.65 -1.70
C VAL A 26 -6.31 5.76 -0.87
N GLU A 27 -7.46 5.49 -1.50
CA GLU A 27 -8.74 5.43 -0.79
C GLU A 27 -8.81 4.18 0.09
N PRO A 28 -9.48 4.24 1.26
CA PRO A 28 -9.72 3.06 2.08
C PRO A 28 -10.38 1.95 1.24
N PRO A 29 -9.90 0.70 1.32
CA PRO A 29 -10.56 -0.41 0.63
C PRO A 29 -12.01 -0.56 1.11
N PRO A 30 -12.92 -1.05 0.27
CA PRO A 30 -14.28 -1.37 0.68
C PRO A 30 -14.29 -2.52 1.71
N GLY A 31 -15.32 -2.55 2.55
CA GLY A 31 -15.52 -3.54 3.63
C GLY A 31 -15.78 -2.87 4.96
N ASP A 32 -16.54 -3.52 5.84
CA ASP A 32 -16.97 -3.05 7.17
C ASP A 32 -16.02 -3.49 8.30
N THR A 33 -15.14 -4.45 8.01
CA THR A 33 -14.05 -4.88 8.88
C THR A 33 -12.68 -4.74 8.20
N LEU A 34 -11.61 -4.69 8.99
CA LEU A 34 -10.24 -4.76 8.45
C LEU A 34 -9.99 -6.04 7.65
N TRP A 35 -10.65 -7.13 8.02
CA TRP A 35 -10.53 -8.41 7.32
C TRP A 35 -11.11 -8.35 5.90
N GLU A 36 -12.29 -7.73 5.74
CA GLU A 36 -12.89 -7.54 4.42
C GLU A 36 -12.08 -6.59 3.55
N GLN A 37 -11.53 -5.52 4.13
CA GLN A 37 -10.63 -4.61 3.42
C GLN A 37 -9.38 -5.32 2.90
N ARG A 38 -8.78 -6.18 3.74
CA ARG A 38 -7.65 -7.04 3.34
C ARG A 38 -8.05 -7.97 2.21
N ASP A 39 -9.20 -8.65 2.32
CA ASP A 39 -9.72 -9.56 1.29
C ASP A 39 -9.91 -8.86 -0.05
N PHE A 40 -10.40 -7.62 -0.02
CA PHE A 40 -10.54 -6.82 -1.22
C PHE A 40 -9.18 -6.54 -1.88
N ILE A 41 -8.18 -6.06 -1.12
CA ILE A 41 -6.83 -5.80 -1.65
C ILE A 41 -6.22 -7.07 -2.24
N GLU A 42 -6.41 -8.21 -1.58
CA GLU A 42 -5.93 -9.50 -2.04
C GLU A 42 -6.60 -9.94 -3.35
N LYS A 43 -7.90 -9.70 -3.53
CA LYS A 43 -8.61 -10.08 -4.76
C LYS A 43 -8.36 -9.12 -5.92
N ASP A 44 -8.43 -7.81 -5.68
CA ASP A 44 -8.31 -6.78 -6.73
C ASP A 44 -6.87 -6.64 -7.29
N GLN A 45 -5.86 -6.86 -6.45
CA GLN A 45 -4.43 -6.85 -6.81
C GLN A 45 -3.88 -5.54 -7.41
N ARG A 46 -4.69 -4.52 -7.75
CA ARG A 46 -4.21 -3.33 -8.48
C ARG A 46 -3.21 -2.54 -7.65
N LEU A 47 -3.53 -2.30 -6.37
CA LEU A 47 -2.63 -1.60 -5.45
C LEU A 47 -1.34 -2.39 -5.23
N ARG A 48 -1.45 -3.69 -4.92
CA ARG A 48 -0.31 -4.59 -4.69
C ARG A 48 0.65 -4.58 -5.87
N ARG A 49 0.14 -4.80 -7.09
CA ARG A 49 0.96 -4.79 -8.31
C ARG A 49 1.57 -3.41 -8.60
N PHE A 50 0.88 -2.34 -8.24
CA PHE A 50 1.39 -0.99 -8.46
C PHE A 50 2.56 -0.65 -7.54
N VAL A 51 2.51 -1.04 -6.26
CA VAL A 51 3.52 -0.63 -5.26
C VAL A 51 4.61 -1.68 -4.99
N LEU A 52 4.33 -2.98 -5.19
CA LEU A 52 5.28 -4.05 -4.84
C LEU A 52 6.10 -4.54 -6.03
N ASN A 53 5.63 -4.36 -7.28
CA ASN A 53 6.36 -4.81 -8.45
C ASN A 53 7.36 -3.76 -8.95
N GLU A 54 8.38 -4.23 -9.65
CA GLU A 54 9.30 -3.37 -10.39
C GLU A 54 8.53 -2.47 -11.39
N PRO A 55 9.00 -1.22 -11.63
CA PRO A 55 10.22 -0.60 -11.11
C PRO A 55 10.06 0.11 -9.75
N ARG A 56 8.89 -0.01 -9.10
CA ARG A 56 8.56 0.77 -7.89
C ARG A 56 8.88 0.02 -6.61
N GLY A 57 8.61 -1.28 -6.59
CA GLY A 57 8.93 -2.19 -5.50
C GLY A 57 10.00 -3.22 -5.89
N GLY A 58 10.14 -4.24 -5.08
CA GLY A 58 11.09 -5.33 -5.24
C GLY A 58 10.85 -6.41 -4.20
N VAL A 59 11.50 -7.56 -4.36
CA VAL A 59 11.28 -8.76 -3.52
C VAL A 59 11.58 -8.57 -2.03
N PHE A 60 12.33 -7.53 -1.66
CA PHE A 60 12.78 -7.24 -0.30
C PHE A 60 11.88 -6.23 0.45
N ARG A 61 10.80 -5.74 -0.18
CA ARG A 61 9.96 -4.67 0.34
C ARG A 61 8.55 -5.17 0.61
N HIS A 62 8.01 -4.85 1.78
CA HIS A 62 6.57 -4.80 2.00
C HIS A 62 6.09 -3.34 2.12
N VAL A 63 4.78 -3.14 2.01
CA VAL A 63 4.15 -1.82 2.13
C VAL A 63 2.92 -1.92 3.04
N ASN A 64 2.87 -1.03 4.02
CA ASN A 64 1.78 -0.87 4.97
C ASN A 64 0.81 0.19 4.45
N LEU A 65 -0.49 -0.12 4.47
CA LEU A 65 -1.55 0.85 4.15
C LEU A 65 -2.17 1.35 5.45
N LEU A 66 -2.04 2.65 5.73
CA LEU A 66 -2.80 3.26 6.83
C LEU A 66 -4.28 3.34 6.43
N VAL A 67 -5.12 2.87 7.34
CA VAL A 67 -6.58 2.98 7.24
C VAL A 67 -7.12 3.59 8.52
N LEU A 68 -8.29 4.22 8.43
CA LEU A 68 -8.90 4.86 9.59
C LEU A 68 -9.26 3.82 10.65
N PRO A 69 -9.04 4.11 11.95
CA PRO A 69 -9.57 3.29 13.01
C PRO A 69 -11.11 3.27 12.95
N ARG A 70 -11.70 2.11 13.22
CA ARG A 70 -13.13 1.93 13.40
C ARG A 70 -13.40 1.49 14.83
#